data_AF-V5GKY5-F1
#
_entry.id   AF-V5GKY5-F1
#
_cell.length_a   1.000
_cell.length_b   1.000
_cell.length_c   1.000
_cell.angle_alpha   90.00
_cell.angle_beta   90.00
_cell.angle_gamma   90.00
#
_symmetry.space_group_name_H-M   'P 1'
#
loop_
_entity.id
_entity.type
_entity.pdbx_description
1 polymer ?
#
loop_
_entity_poly.entity_id
_entity_poly.type
_entity_poly.pdbx_seq_one_letter_code
_entity_poly.pdbx_strand_id
1 'polypeptide(L)'
;LRVGGNRQFEMMADQFFVYDASITASLGRVPIWPYTLYFRMPHKCNGNAHNCPSRSHPVWEMVMNELDRRDDPTFDESLPGCHMVDSCSNIQTGDQFARLLRHNFNRHFN
;
A
#
# COMPACT_ATOMS: atom_id res chain seq x y z
N LEU A 1 -4.72 -8.41 3.21
CA LEU A 1 -3.54 -8.85 2.42
C LEU A 1 -2.56 -9.56 3.36
N ARG A 2 -2.00 -10.71 2.96
CA ARG A 2 -1.06 -11.48 3.79
C ARG A 2 0.22 -11.79 3.01
N VAL A 3 1.30 -11.09 3.34
CA VAL A 3 2.63 -11.32 2.76
C VAL A 3 3.29 -12.57 3.37
N GLY A 4 3.93 -13.37 2.53
CA GLY A 4 4.55 -14.67 2.84
C GLY A 4 6.05 -14.62 3.12
N GLY A 5 6.59 -13.46 3.49
CA GLY A 5 8.02 -13.27 3.76
C GLY A 5 8.90 -13.65 2.58
N ASN A 6 10.14 -14.05 2.83
CA ASN A 6 11.07 -14.43 1.76
C ASN A 6 10.58 -15.58 0.87
N ARG A 7 9.80 -16.53 1.41
CA ARG A 7 9.35 -17.71 0.65
C ARG A 7 8.40 -17.36 -0.50
N GLN A 8 7.56 -16.34 -0.31
CA GLN A 8 6.70 -15.85 -1.40
C GLN A 8 7.55 -15.37 -2.57
N PHE A 9 8.56 -14.55 -2.30
CA PHE A 9 9.38 -13.93 -3.34
C PHE A 9 10.45 -14.88 -3.92
N GLU A 10 10.93 -15.86 -3.14
CA GLU A 10 11.73 -17.00 -3.65
C GLU A 10 10.93 -17.78 -4.70
N MET A 11 9.69 -18.18 -4.37
CA MET A 11 8.80 -18.87 -5.32
C MET A 11 8.52 -18.02 -6.55
N MET A 12 8.25 -16.72 -6.37
CA MET A 12 7.97 -15.83 -7.50
C MET A 12 9.15 -15.72 -8.46
N ALA A 13 10.37 -15.63 -7.95
CA ALA A 13 11.58 -15.64 -8.75
C ALA A 13 11.76 -16.97 -9.49
N ASP A 14 11.58 -18.11 -8.81
CA ASP A 14 11.69 -19.45 -9.40
C ASP A 14 10.63 -19.73 -10.46
N GLN A 15 9.45 -19.10 -10.35
CA GLN A 15 8.34 -19.21 -11.30
C GLN A 15 8.29 -18.07 -12.33
N PHE A 16 9.33 -17.22 -12.38
CA PHE A 16 9.45 -16.12 -13.34
C PHE A 16 8.29 -15.11 -13.31
N PHE A 17 7.70 -14.86 -12.14
CA PHE A 17 6.75 -13.76 -11.99
C PHE A 17 7.47 -12.41 -12.03
N VAL A 18 6.86 -11.43 -12.71
CA VAL A 18 7.47 -10.11 -12.92
C VAL A 18 7.30 -9.21 -11.69
N TYR A 19 6.11 -9.23 -11.08
CA TYR A 19 5.77 -8.34 -9.97
C TYR A 19 4.82 -8.99 -8.97
N ASP A 20 4.87 -8.50 -7.74
CA ASP A 20 3.88 -8.71 -6.68
C ASP A 20 3.10 -7.42 -6.44
N ALA A 21 1.88 -7.55 -5.90
CA ALA A 21 1.04 -6.43 -5.48
C ALA A 21 0.34 -6.79 -4.16
N SER A 22 1.11 -7.28 -3.18
CA SER A 22 0.58 -7.75 -1.90
C SER A 22 1.11 -6.97 -0.69
N ILE A 23 2.20 -6.20 -0.86
CA ILE A 23 2.78 -5.40 0.21
C ILE A 23 2.05 -4.05 0.30
N THR A 24 1.61 -3.70 1.51
CA THR A 24 1.02 -2.39 1.79
C THR A 24 2.04 -1.42 2.38
N ALA A 25 1.92 -0.16 1.98
CA ALA A 25 2.65 0.95 2.59
C ALA A 25 1.68 1.81 3.42
N SER A 26 2.05 2.12 4.67
CA SER A 26 1.24 3.01 5.52
C SER A 26 0.99 4.34 4.84
N LEU A 27 -0.12 4.96 5.23
CA LEU A 27 -0.42 6.33 4.85
C LEU A 27 0.75 7.26 5.18
N GLY A 28 1.41 7.79 4.15
CA GLY A 28 2.51 8.74 4.24
C GLY A 28 2.20 10.03 3.50
N ARG A 29 3.01 11.07 3.74
CA ARG A 29 2.90 12.35 3.01
C ARG A 29 3.10 12.17 1.51
N VAL A 30 4.11 11.40 1.12
CA VAL A 30 4.45 11.11 -0.28
C VAL A 30 4.14 9.63 -0.54
N PRO A 31 3.23 9.32 -1.48
CA PRO A 31 3.00 7.94 -1.90
C PRO A 31 4.25 7.30 -2.48
N ILE A 32 4.40 5.99 -2.30
CA ILE A 32 5.59 5.25 -2.70
C ILE A 32 5.41 4.76 -4.14
N TRP A 33 6.41 5.01 -4.98
CA TRP A 33 6.49 4.46 -6.33
C TRP A 33 6.86 2.97 -6.31
N PRO A 34 6.48 2.20 -7.34
CA PRO A 34 6.93 0.82 -7.47
C PRO A 34 8.45 0.71 -7.36
N TYR A 35 8.91 -0.37 -6.71
CA TYR A 35 10.33 -0.60 -6.46
C TYR A 35 10.67 -2.07 -6.61
N THR A 36 11.93 -2.37 -6.91
CA THR A 36 12.42 -3.75 -6.96
C THR A 36 12.82 -4.24 -5.58
N LEU A 37 12.65 -5.52 -5.29
CA LEU A 37 13.11 -6.15 -4.05
C LEU A 37 14.58 -6.56 -4.06
N TYR A 38 15.40 -6.02 -4.97
CA TYR A 38 16.86 -6.17 -4.89
C TYR A 38 17.44 -5.49 -3.64
N PHE A 39 16.79 -4.42 -3.17
CA PHE A 39 17.20 -3.65 -2.00
C PHE A 39 16.13 -3.70 -0.90
N ARG A 40 16.49 -3.25 0.30
CA ARG A 40 15.56 -3.15 1.42
C ARG A 40 14.38 -2.26 1.05
N MET A 41 13.17 -2.69 1.41
CA MET A 41 11.94 -1.91 1.20
C MET A 41 12.08 -0.47 1.74
N PRO A 42 11.56 0.54 1.03
CA PRO A 42 11.65 1.95 1.42
C PRO A 42 10.62 2.36 2.49
N HIS A 43 9.92 1.41 3.09
CA HIS A 43 8.94 1.65 4.15
C HIS A 43 8.92 0.51 5.18
N LYS A 44 8.22 0.76 6.29
CA LYS A 44 7.99 -0.28 7.31
C LYS A 44 7.04 -1.35 6.77
N CYS A 45 7.27 -2.59 7.17
CA CYS A 45 6.36 -3.69 6.91
C CYS A 45 5.06 -3.49 7.70
N ASN A 46 3.97 -3.19 6.99
CA ASN A 46 2.65 -2.97 7.58
C ASN A 46 1.80 -4.23 7.51
N GLY A 47 1.12 -4.53 8.64
CA GLY A 47 0.23 -5.69 8.74
C GLY A 47 0.95 -7.05 8.81
N ASN A 48 0.17 -8.08 9.11
CA ASN A 48 0.57 -9.49 9.02
C ASN A 48 1.83 -9.91 9.82
N ALA A 49 1.89 -9.54 11.11
CA ALA A 49 2.94 -9.95 12.05
C ALA A 49 4.39 -9.70 11.56
N HIS A 50 4.60 -8.66 10.73
CA HIS A 50 5.90 -8.28 10.18
C HIS A 50 6.57 -9.33 9.28
N ASN A 51 5.82 -10.26 8.68
CA ASN A 51 6.35 -11.28 7.77
C ASN A 51 6.60 -10.76 6.34
N CYS A 52 7.37 -9.68 6.21
CA CYS A 52 7.81 -9.13 4.92
C CYS A 52 9.15 -9.72 4.46
N PRO A 53 9.52 -9.62 3.18
CA PRO A 53 10.83 -10.05 2.69
C PRO A 53 11.95 -9.26 3.37
N SER A 54 13.04 -9.96 3.68
CA SER A 54 14.25 -9.41 4.32
C SER A 54 15.53 -9.68 3.53
N ARG A 55 15.44 -10.49 2.47
CA ARG A 55 16.51 -10.79 1.51
C ARG A 55 16.19 -10.17 0.15
N SER A 56 17.20 -10.11 -0.71
CA SER A 56 17.06 -9.59 -2.08
C SER A 56 16.33 -10.60 -2.98
N HIS A 57 15.35 -10.12 -3.75
CA HIS A 57 14.59 -10.91 -4.73
C HIS A 57 14.45 -10.15 -6.05
N PRO A 58 14.60 -10.82 -7.21
CA PRO A 58 14.48 -10.20 -8.54
C PRO A 58 13.02 -10.00 -8.97
N VAL A 59 12.20 -9.39 -8.10
CA VAL A 59 10.76 -9.18 -8.30
C VAL A 59 10.43 -7.71 -8.07
N TRP A 60 9.54 -7.16 -8.90
CA TRP A 60 8.98 -5.82 -8.69
C TRP A 60 7.87 -5.85 -7.64
N GLU A 61 7.84 -4.86 -6.76
CA GLU A 61 6.70 -4.62 -5.88
C GLU A 61 5.88 -3.46 -6.43
N MET A 62 4.67 -3.77 -6.89
CA MET A 62 3.62 -2.79 -7.18
C MET A 62 2.92 -2.44 -5.87
N VAL A 63 3.62 -1.67 -5.03
CA VAL A 63 3.23 -1.39 -3.65
C VAL A 63 1.83 -0.78 -3.55
N MET A 64 1.04 -1.30 -2.61
CA MET A 64 -0.30 -0.81 -2.32
C MET A 64 -0.23 0.30 -1.26
N ASN A 65 -0.22 1.55 -1.72
CA ASN A 65 -0.28 2.71 -0.83
C ASN A 65 -1.66 2.81 -0.17
N GLU A 66 -1.69 3.00 1.15
CA GLU A 66 -2.94 3.31 1.84
C GLU A 66 -3.54 4.64 1.36
N LEU A 67 -4.85 4.61 1.09
CA LEU A 67 -5.67 5.76 0.80
C LEU A 67 -5.97 6.52 2.09
N ASP A 68 -5.97 7.84 1.99
CA ASP A 68 -6.42 8.73 3.05
C ASP A 68 -7.95 8.78 3.02
N ARG A 69 -8.57 8.31 4.10
CA ARG A 69 -10.02 8.20 4.23
C ARG A 69 -10.65 9.31 5.07
N ARG A 70 -9.89 10.33 5.46
CA ARG A 70 -10.42 11.50 6.18
C ARG A 70 -11.47 12.20 5.32
N ASP A 71 -12.59 12.58 5.94
CA ASP A 71 -13.65 13.32 5.26
C ASP A 71 -13.25 14.79 5.12
N ASP A 72 -12.57 15.35 6.14
CA ASP A 72 -11.86 16.62 6.08
C ASP A 72 -10.36 16.41 6.43
N PRO A 73 -9.46 16.37 5.43
CA PRO A 73 -8.03 16.13 5.66
C PRO A 73 -7.32 17.26 6.41
N THR A 74 -7.96 18.42 6.61
CA THR A 74 -7.41 19.58 7.31
C THR A 74 -7.75 19.61 8.80
N PHE A 75 -8.84 18.93 9.19
CA PHE A 75 -9.37 18.99 10.55
C PHE A 75 -9.42 17.63 11.26
N ASP A 76 -9.62 16.54 10.51
CA ASP A 76 -9.76 15.21 11.10
C ASP A 76 -8.45 14.75 11.78
N GLU A 77 -8.61 14.11 12.94
CA GLU A 77 -7.54 13.42 13.68
C GLU A 77 -6.77 12.44 12.77
N SER A 78 -5.59 12.01 13.24
CA SER A 78 -4.77 11.01 12.56
C SER A 78 -5.50 9.66 12.46
N LEU A 79 -6.25 9.47 11.37
CA LEU A 79 -6.89 8.20 11.05
C LEU A 79 -5.93 7.27 10.29
N PRO A 80 -5.92 5.95 10.58
CA PRO A 80 -5.23 4.99 9.74
C PRO A 80 -5.87 4.97 8.35
N GLY A 81 -5.05 4.86 7.32
CA GLY A 81 -5.51 4.74 5.94
C GLY A 81 -6.13 3.37 5.64
N CYS A 82 -6.60 3.20 4.42
CA CYS A 82 -7.19 1.94 3.92
C CYS A 82 -6.48 1.50 2.64
N HIS A 83 -6.12 0.22 2.53
CA HIS A 83 -5.42 -0.33 1.36
C HIS A 83 -6.36 -0.91 0.30
N MET A 84 -7.60 -1.22 0.69
CA MET A 84 -8.69 -1.57 -0.22
C MET A 84 -9.82 -0.55 -0.07
N VAL A 85 -10.47 -0.18 -1.17
CA VAL A 85 -11.52 0.85 -1.17
C VAL A 85 -12.72 0.46 -0.28
N ASP A 86 -13.12 -0.81 -0.31
CA ASP A 86 -14.17 -1.38 0.54
C ASP A 86 -13.78 -1.47 2.02
N SER A 87 -12.48 -1.46 2.34
CA SER A 87 -11.98 -1.39 3.73
C SER A 87 -12.06 0.01 4.35
N CYS A 88 -12.37 1.05 3.57
CA CYS A 88 -12.56 2.41 4.04
C CYS A 88 -13.96 2.57 4.69
N SER A 89 -14.15 2.02 5.89
CA SER A 89 -15.46 1.80 6.53
C SER A 89 -16.30 3.06 6.83
N ASN A 90 -15.71 4.25 6.81
CA ASN A 90 -16.42 5.51 7.07
C ASN A 90 -17.12 6.09 5.82
N ILE A 91 -16.85 5.53 4.63
CA ILE A 91 -17.43 5.99 3.37
C ILE A 91 -18.76 5.28 3.14
N GLN A 92 -19.88 5.99 3.25
CA GLN A 92 -21.23 5.41 3.17
C GLN A 92 -22.08 5.97 2.03
N THR A 93 -21.71 7.12 1.48
CA THR A 93 -22.47 7.82 0.43
C THR A 93 -21.65 8.03 -0.84
N GLY A 94 -22.32 8.21 -1.97
CA GLY A 94 -21.67 8.49 -3.26
C GLY A 94 -20.83 9.79 -3.24
N ASP A 95 -21.28 10.81 -2.51
CA ASP A 95 -20.55 12.07 -2.38
C ASP A 95 -19.26 11.93 -1.57
N GLN A 96 -19.29 11.17 -0.47
CA GLN A 96 -18.08 10.82 0.29
C GLN A 96 -17.10 10.04 -0.59
N PHE A 97 -17.60 9.08 -1.35
CA PHE A 97 -16.75 8.29 -2.25
C PHE A 97 -16.12 9.15 -3.35
N ALA A 98 -16.87 10.06 -3.95
CA ALA A 98 -16.34 10.99 -4.94
C ALA A 98 -15.26 11.93 -4.35
N ARG A 99 -15.43 12.37 -3.09
CA ARG A 99 -14.40 13.15 -2.37
C ARG A 99 -13.15 12.32 -2.09
N LEU A 100 -13.30 11.09 -1.61
CA LEU A 100 -12.20 10.15 -1.39
C LEU A 100 -11.33 9.99 -2.65
N LEU A 101 -11.97 9.77 -3.81
CA LEU A 101 -11.26 9.59 -5.08
C LEU A 101 -10.51 10.86 -5.50
N ARG A 102 -11.16 12.02 -5.46
CA ARG A 102 -10.53 13.31 -5.83
C ARG A 102 -9.38 13.68 -4.90
N HIS A 103 -9.56 13.49 -3.60
CA HIS A 103 -8.52 13.75 -2.60
C HIS A 103 -7.29 12.89 -2.84
N ASN A 104 -7.46 11.57 -2.95
CA ASN A 104 -6.34 10.67 -3.17
C ASN A 104 -5.72 10.82 -4.56
N PHE A 105 -6.48 11.16 -5.60
CA PHE A 105 -5.91 11.54 -6.90
C PHE A 105 -4.97 12.74 -6.75
N ASN A 106 -5.43 13.82 -6.10
CA ASN A 106 -4.65 15.04 -5.91
C ASN A 106 -3.41 14.82 -5.04
N ARG A 107 -3.45 13.87 -4.08
CA ARG A 107 -2.29 13.47 -3.27
C ARG A 107 -1.18 12.80 -4.09
N HIS A 108 -1.53 12.14 -5.19
CA HIS A 108 -0.57 11.49 -6.08
C HIS A 108 -0.14 12.39 -7.25
N PHE A 109 -1.04 13.27 -7.70
CA PHE A 109 -0.82 14.11 -8.87
C PHE A 109 -0.03 15.40 -8.59
N ASN A 110 -0.25 16.04 -7.43
CA ASN A 110 0.40 17.30 -7.05
C ASN A 110 1.59 17.07 -6.12
#